data_AF-A7I3L9-F1
#
_entry.id   AF-A7I3L9-F1
#
_cell.length_a   1.000
_cell.length_b   1.000
_cell.length_c   1.000
_cell.angle_alpha   90.00
_cell.angle_beta   90.00
_cell.angle_gamma   90.00
#
_symmetry.space_group_name_H-M   'P 1'
#
loop_
_entity.id
_entity.type
_entity.pdbx_description
1 polymer ?
#
loop_
_entity_poly.entity_id
_entity_poly.type
_entity_poly.pdbx_seq_one_letter_code
_entity_poly.pdbx_strand_id
1 'polypeptide(L)' 'MNKQEFQALLKKAGINKKELSEISGIPYPTVNAWGSRTPYPPYIDFLLKNYIKSKIYEDIKDRILEIEKISK' A
#
# COMPACT_ATOMS: atom_id res chain seq x y z
N MET A 1 5.69 -14.21 0.00
CA MET A 1 4.35 -14.00 -0.56
C MET A 1 4.25 -14.58 -1.96
N ASN A 2 3.05 -14.93 -2.41
CA ASN A 2 2.75 -15.33 -3.79
C ASN A 2 2.02 -14.21 -4.56
N LYS A 3 1.72 -14.45 -5.84
CA LYS A 3 1.04 -13.47 -6.72
C LYS A 3 -0.34 -13.10 -6.21
N GLN A 4 -1.12 -14.06 -5.73
CA GLN A 4 -2.47 -13.86 -5.24
C GLN A 4 -2.47 -12.97 -3.99
N GLU A 5 -1.57 -13.26 -3.04
CA GLU A 5 -1.38 -12.46 -1.82
C GLU A 5 -0.98 -11.01 -2.14
N PHE A 6 -0.02 -10.83 -3.05
CA PHE A 6 0.42 -9.49 -3.47
C PHE A 6 -0.72 -8.68 -4.10
N GLN A 7 -1.48 -9.30 -5.01
CA GLN A 7 -2.63 -8.64 -5.65
C GLN A 7 -3.76 -8.32 -4.65
N ALA A 8 -4.01 -9.22 -3.69
CA ALA A 8 -4.98 -8.97 -2.63
C ALA A 8 -4.59 -7.78 -1.74
N LEU A 9 -3.31 -7.64 -1.40
CA LEU A 9 -2.80 -6.51 -0.63
C LEU A 9 -2.89 -5.19 -1.41
N LEU A 10 -2.54 -5.19 -2.69
CA LEU A 10 -2.70 -4.01 -3.56
C LEU A 10 -4.17 -3.57 -3.64
N LYS A 11 -5.09 -4.52 -3.86
CA LYS A 11 -6.53 -4.26 -3.86
C LYS A 11 -7.01 -3.68 -2.53
N LYS A 12 -6.56 -4.25 -1.40
CA LYS A 12 -6.92 -3.77 -0.06
C LYS A 12 -6.35 -2.38 0.24
N ALA A 13 -5.15 -2.08 -0.27
CA ALA A 13 -4.55 -0.76 -0.20
C ALA A 13 -5.25 0.27 -1.11
N GLY A 14 -6.01 -0.20 -2.09
CA GLY A 14 -6.65 0.64 -3.10
C GLY A 14 -5.62 1.26 -4.05
N ILE A 15 -4.53 0.55 -4.32
CA ILE A 15 -3.46 0.99 -5.23
C ILE A 15 -3.08 -0.10 -6.23
N ASN A 16 -2.45 0.28 -7.32
CA ASN A 16 -1.89 -0.60 -8.33
C ASN A 16 -0.35 -0.61 -8.28
N LYS A 17 0.31 -1.41 -9.15
CA LYS A 17 1.77 -1.52 -9.19
C LYS A 17 2.50 -0.20 -9.54
N LYS A 18 1.89 0.66 -10.37
CA LYS A 18 2.45 1.95 -10.77
C LYS A 18 2.42 2.91 -9.58
N GLU A 19 1.29 3.01 -8.89
CA GLU A 19 1.16 3.83 -7.67
C GLU A 19 2.09 3.32 -6.56
N LEU A 20 2.23 2.00 -6.40
CA LEU A 20 3.21 1.43 -5.47
C LEU A 20 4.65 1.84 -5.83
N SER A 21 5.00 1.85 -7.12
CA SER A 21 6.31 2.32 -7.59
C SER A 21 6.53 3.79 -7.22
N GLU A 22 5.54 4.65 -7.43
CA GLU A 22 5.60 6.08 -7.11
C GLU A 22 5.73 6.32 -5.60
N ILE A 23 4.92 5.65 -4.78
CA ILE A 23 4.91 5.83 -3.31
C ILE A 23 6.20 5.28 -2.66
N SER A 24 6.72 4.16 -3.16
CA SER A 24 7.92 3.52 -2.58
C SER A 24 9.23 4.03 -3.15
N GLY A 25 9.20 4.76 -4.26
CA GLY A 25 10.41 5.15 -5.02
C GLY A 25 11.10 3.98 -5.73
N ILE A 26 10.52 2.77 -5.69
CA ILE A 26 11.07 1.61 -6.39
C ILE A 26 10.71 1.73 -7.88
N PRO A 27 11.67 1.60 -8.81
CA PRO A 27 11.37 1.71 -10.24
C PRO A 27 10.25 0.76 -10.70
N TYR A 28 9.31 1.26 -11.50
CA TYR A 28 8.18 0.47 -11.98
C TYR A 28 8.59 -0.84 -12.69
N PRO A 29 9.65 -0.88 -13.52
CA PRO A 29 10.11 -2.14 -14.10
C PRO A 29 10.45 -3.20 -13.04
N THR A 30 11.02 -2.80 -11.91
CA THR A 30 11.34 -3.67 -10.77
C THR A 30 10.08 -4.18 -10.10
N VAL A 31 9.13 -3.29 -9.75
CA VAL A 31 7.84 -3.69 -9.15
C VAL A 31 7.06 -4.61 -10.09
N ASN A 32 7.13 -4.36 -11.40
CA ASN A 32 6.44 -5.17 -12.39
C ASN A 32 7.04 -6.58 -12.52
N ALA A 33 8.35 -6.72 -12.37
CA ALA A 33 9.07 -7.99 -12.47
C ALA A 33 8.85 -8.94 -11.28
N TRP A 34 8.36 -8.44 -10.14
CA TRP A 34 8.10 -9.26 -8.94
C TRP A 34 7.09 -10.39 -9.19
N GLY A 35 7.42 -11.57 -8.67
CA GLY A 35 6.64 -12.79 -8.83
C GLY A 35 6.69 -13.41 -10.22
N SER A 36 7.52 -12.88 -11.13
CA SER A 36 7.76 -13.44 -12.46
C SER A 36 9.26 -13.65 -12.68
N ARG A 37 10.04 -12.56 -12.80
CA ARG A 37 11.48 -12.61 -13.07
C ARG A 37 12.31 -12.48 -11.79
N THR A 38 11.74 -11.86 -10.78
CA THR A 38 12.38 -11.62 -9.49
C THR A 38 11.44 -12.02 -8.37
N PRO A 39 11.95 -12.60 -7.27
CA PRO A 39 11.14 -12.88 -6.09
C PRO A 39 10.57 -11.57 -5.52
N TYR A 40 9.48 -11.69 -4.79
CA TYR A 40 8.96 -10.57 -4.00
C TYR A 40 9.98 -10.20 -2.90
N PRO A 41 10.30 -8.90 -2.70
CA PRO A 41 11.16 -8.50 -1.61
C PRO A 41 10.56 -8.93 -0.26
N PRO A 42 11.36 -9.38 0.72
CA PRO A 42 10.85 -9.88 1.99
C PRO A 42 10.08 -8.81 2.79
N TYR A 43 10.40 -7.52 2.59
CA TYR A 43 9.76 -6.40 3.29
C TYR A 43 8.43 -5.95 2.66
N ILE A 44 8.07 -6.42 1.45
CA ILE A 44 6.93 -5.82 0.73
C ILE A 44 5.58 -6.11 1.41
N ASP A 45 5.46 -7.28 2.05
CA ASP A 45 4.30 -7.63 2.86
C ASP A 45 4.14 -6.68 4.06
N PHE A 46 5.23 -6.44 4.79
CA PHE A 46 5.28 -5.48 5.89
C PHE A 46 4.93 -4.07 5.43
N LEU A 47 5.50 -3.61 4.30
CA LEU A 47 5.25 -2.29 3.75
C LEU A 47 3.78 -2.09 3.39
N LEU A 48 3.18 -3.01 2.64
CA LEU A 48 1.77 -2.90 2.22
C LEU A 48 0.81 -2.98 3.41
N LYS A 49 1.07 -3.84 4.40
CA LYS A 49 0.26 -3.92 5.62
C LYS A 49 0.30 -2.64 6.43
N ASN A 50 1.48 -2.01 6.57
CA ASN A 50 1.60 -0.74 7.27
C ASN A 50 0.98 0.42 6.51
N TYR A 51 1.10 0.44 5.18
CA TYR A 51 0.42 1.43 4.34
C TYR A 51 -1.11 1.37 4.52
N ILE A 52 -1.69 0.15 4.45
CA ILE A 52 -3.12 -0.07 4.69
C ILE A 52 -3.52 0.42 6.08
N LYS A 53 -2.74 0.05 7.09
CA LYS A 53 -2.98 0.46 8.48
C LYS A 53 -2.95 1.99 8.61
N SER A 54 -1.94 2.65 8.03
CA SER A 54 -1.81 4.11 8.03
C SER A 54 -3.01 4.81 7.40
N LYS A 55 -3.52 4.32 6.26
CA LYS A 55 -4.72 4.87 5.63
C LYS A 55 -5.94 4.80 6.55
N ILE A 56 -6.16 3.65 7.20
CA ILE A 56 -7.26 3.50 8.16
C ILE A 56 -7.14 4.51 9.32
N TYR A 57 -5.93 4.76 9.82
CA TYR A 57 -5.73 5.76 10.88
C TYR A 57 -6.02 7.18 10.40
N GLU A 58 -5.57 7.56 9.20
CA GLU A 58 -5.90 8.88 8.65
C GLU A 58 -7.40 9.03 8.41
N ASP A 59 -8.08 7.99 7.89
CA ASP A 59 -9.53 8.00 7.70
C ASP A 59 -10.29 8.17 9.03
N ILE A 60 -9.89 7.44 10.08
CA ILE A 60 -10.47 7.57 11.42
C ILE A 60 -10.21 8.95 12.01
N LYS A 61 -8.97 9.45 11.91
CA LYS A 61 -8.58 10.76 12.39
C LYS A 61 -9.40 11.86 11.73
N ASP A 62 -9.52 11.82 10.40
CA ASP A 62 -10.32 12.79 9.65
C ASP A 62 -11.79 12.73 10.05
N ARG A 63 -12.34 11.52 10.27
CA ARG A 63 -13.71 11.35 10.76
C ARG A 63 -13.93 11.90 12.17
N ILE A 64 -12.96 11.72 13.08
CA ILE A 64 -13.03 12.30 14.43
C ILE A 64 -13.00 13.82 14.35
N LEU A 65 -12.08 14.40 13.58
CA LEU A 65 -11.98 15.86 13.41
C LEU A 65 -13.29 16.46 12.85
N GLU A 66 -13.94 15.76 11.91
CA GLU A 66 -15.26 16.12 11.37
C GLU A 66 -16.34 16.12 12.45
N ILE A 67 -16.42 15.07 13.27
CA ILE A 67 -17.42 14.93 14.36
C ILE A 67 -17.22 16.01 15.43
N GLU A 68 -15.97 16.23 15.84
CA GLU A 68 -15.61 17.21 16.86
C GLU A 68 -15.65 18.66 16.34
N LYS A 69 -15.92 18.85 15.03
CA LYS A 69 -15.93 20.16 14.36
C LYS A 69 -14.63 20.94 14.55
N ILE A 70 -13.51 20.24 14.67
CA ILE A 70 -12.19 20.83 14.76
C ILE A 70 -11.77 21.16 13.33
N SER A 71 -11.74 22.44 12.96
CA SER A 71 -11.23 22.86 11.65
C SER A 71 -9.75 22.48 11.51
N LYS A 72 -9.39 21.96 10.33
CA LYS A 72 -8.00 21.82 9.89
C LYS A 72 -7.35 23.19 9.67
#